data_AF-A0A838BU97-F1
#
_entry.id   AF-A0A838BU97-F1
#
_cell.length_a   1.000
_cell.length_b   1.000
_cell.length_c   1.000
_cell.angle_alpha   90.00
_cell.angle_beta   90.00
_cell.angle_gamma   90.00
#
_symmetry.space_group_name_H-M   'P 1'
#
loop_
_entity.id
_entity.type
_entity.pdbx_description
1 polymer ?
#
loop_
_entity_poly.entity_id
_entity_poly.type
_entity_poly.pdbx_seq_one_letter_code
_entity_poly.pdbx_strand_id
1 'polypeptide(L)' 'MRAMNTSRRGFASMDPERQREIASRGGKSVPADKRSFSQNRDLASAAGRKGGQSSRDGQNASVGVA' A
#
# COMPACT_ATOMS: atom_id res chain seq x y z
N MET A 1 13.96 7.27 -32.36
CA MET A 1 13.12 6.50 -31.40
C MET A 1 13.34 7.09 -30.02
N ARG A 2 12.29 7.60 -29.34
CA ARG A 2 12.43 8.13 -27.97
C ARG A 2 12.26 6.96 -26.99
N ALA A 3 13.34 6.54 -26.34
CA ALA A 3 13.26 5.58 -25.24
C ALA A 3 12.41 6.19 -24.13
N MET A 4 11.31 5.53 -23.78
CA MET A 4 10.46 5.90 -22.65
C MET A 4 11.24 5.61 -21.36
N ASN A 5 12.06 6.57 -20.94
CA ASN A 5 12.82 6.49 -19.70
C ASN A 5 11.82 6.56 -18.53
N THR A 6 11.38 5.41 -18.02
CA THR A 6 10.62 5.33 -16.78
C THR A 6 11.55 5.74 -15.64
N SER A 7 11.67 7.05 -15.43
CA SER A 7 12.36 7.63 -14.28
C SER A 7 11.90 6.92 -13.00
N ARG A 8 12.83 6.58 -12.11
CA ARG A 8 12.58 6.06 -10.75
C ARG A 8 11.82 7.07 -9.88
N ARG A 9 10.57 7.36 -10.24
CA ARG A 9 9.66 8.30 -9.58
C ARG A 9 8.51 7.50 -8.95
N GLY A 10 7.96 8.04 -7.87
CA GLY A 10 6.83 7.44 -7.17
C GLY A 10 7.22 6.72 -5.89
N PHE A 11 6.21 6.37 -5.10
CA PHE A 11 6.35 5.86 -3.73
C PHE A 11 7.16 4.56 -3.65
N ALA A 12 7.00 3.66 -4.63
CA ALA A 12 7.70 2.38 -4.69
C ALA A 12 9.19 2.50 -5.08
N SER A 13 9.61 3.62 -5.67
CA SER A 13 11.00 3.87 -6.08
C SER A 13 11.81 4.66 -5.04
N MET A 14 11.20 5.03 -3.91
CA MET A 14 11.87 5.73 -2.82
C MET A 14 12.73 4.77 -1.98
N ASP A 15 13.63 5.35 -1.19
CA ASP A 15 14.36 4.60 -0.16
C ASP A 15 13.39 3.92 0.84
N PRO A 16 13.67 2.67 1.28
CA PRO A 16 12.80 1.93 2.19
C PRO A 16 12.50 2.65 3.52
N GLU A 17 13.45 3.38 4.09
CA GLU A 17 13.23 4.13 5.33
C GLU A 17 12.28 5.30 5.09
N ARG A 18 12.49 6.05 4.02
CA ARG A 18 11.61 7.15 3.61
C ARG A 18 10.20 6.67 3.27
N GLN A 19 10.09 5.52 2.62
CA GLN A 19 8.80 4.89 2.30
C GLN A 19 8.04 4.54 3.58
N ARG A 20 8.71 3.91 4.55
CA ARG A 20 8.12 3.59 5.87
C ARG A 20 7.72 4.83 6.63
N GLU A 21 8.56 5.85 6.62
CA GLU A 21 8.27 7.12 7.28
C GLU A 21 6.97 7.73 6.74
N ILE A 22 6.87 7.90 5.41
CA ILE A 22 5.69 8.44 4.73
C ILE A 22 4.45 7.55 4.95
N ALA A 23 4.58 6.22 4.84
CA ALA A 23 3.49 5.29 5.15
C ALA A 23 2.99 5.46 6.60
N SER A 24 3.91 5.64 7.55
CA SER A 24 3.57 5.77 8.96
C SER A 24 2.85 7.08 9.29
N ARG A 25 3.09 8.16 8.53
CA ARG A 25 2.49 9.48 8.77
C ARG A 25 0.96 9.42 8.63
N GLY A 26 0.43 8.76 7.61
CA GLY A 26 -1.02 8.68 7.37
C GLY A 26 -1.81 8.10 8.56
N GLY A 27 -1.28 7.06 9.21
CA GLY A 27 -1.90 6.47 10.41
C GLY A 27 -1.67 7.28 11.69
N LYS A 28 -0.59 8.06 11.76
CA LYS A 28 -0.24 8.91 12.91
C LYS A 28 -1.00 10.25 12.92
N SER A 29 -1.45 10.74 11.77
CA SER A 29 -2.21 11.99 11.65
C SER A 29 -3.56 11.97 12.38
N VAL A 30 -4.07 10.79 12.76
CA VAL A 30 -5.31 10.64 13.51
C VAL A 30 -4.99 10.09 14.91
N PRO A 31 -5.48 10.74 16.00
CA PRO A 31 -5.37 10.22 17.36
C PRO A 31 -5.89 8.79 17.44
N ALA A 32 -5.26 7.95 18.27
CA ALA A 32 -5.57 6.51 18.34
C ALA A 32 -7.07 6.23 18.52
N ASP A 33 -7.73 7.03 19.36
CA ASP A 33 -9.16 6.88 19.69
C ASP A 33 -10.11 7.32 18.56
N LYS A 34 -9.59 8.10 17.60
CA LYS A 34 -10.36 8.63 16.45
C LYS A 34 -10.02 7.94 15.13
N ARG A 35 -9.10 6.95 15.13
CA ARG A 35 -8.78 6.19 13.92
C ARG A 35 -10.01 5.38 13.52
N SER A 36 -10.49 5.52 12.29
CA SER A 36 -11.67 4.78 11.81
C SER A 36 -11.54 3.26 11.99
N PHE A 37 -10.30 2.75 11.94
CA PHE A 37 -9.98 1.33 12.13
C PHE A 37 -9.96 0.88 13.60
N SER A 38 -9.85 1.79 14.58
CA SER A 38 -9.87 1.46 16.01
C SER A 38 -11.27 1.46 16.61
N GLN A 39 -12.24 2.09 15.95
CA GLN A 39 -13.64 2.13 16.40
C GLN A 39 -14.36 0.77 16.30
N ASN A 40 -14.06 -0.03 15.28
CA ASN A 40 -14.61 -1.37 15.13
C ASN A 40 -13.53 -2.31 14.56
N ARG A 41 -12.94 -3.11 15.45
CA ARG A 41 -11.84 -4.03 15.14
C ARG A 41 -12.24 -5.10 14.12
N ASP A 42 -13.48 -5.58 14.18
CA ASP A 42 -13.96 -6.66 13.31
C ASP A 42 -14.17 -6.15 11.88
N LEU A 43 -14.80 -4.97 11.75
CA LEU A 43 -14.98 -4.32 10.45
C LEU A 43 -13.64 -3.96 9.80
N ALA A 44 -12.69 -3.43 10.58
CA ALA A 44 -11.35 -3.12 10.10
C ALA A 44 -10.61 -4.38 9.61
N SER A 45 -10.72 -5.47 10.37
CA SER A 45 -10.11 -6.76 10.03
C SER A 45 -10.73 -7.38 8.77
N ALA A 46 -12.05 -7.30 8.63
CA ALA A 46 -12.78 -7.76 7.45
C ALA A 46 -12.41 -6.94 6.20
N ALA A 47 -12.36 -5.61 6.31
CA ALA A 47 -11.95 -4.72 5.23
C ALA A 47 -10.50 -4.96 4.80
N GLY A 48 -9.58 -5.12 5.76
CA GLY A 48 -8.17 -5.44 5.50
C GLY A 48 -8.01 -6.79 4.78
N ARG A 49 -8.74 -7.82 5.24
CA ARG A 49 -8.76 -9.14 4.58
C ARG A 49 -9.23 -9.02 3.12
N LYS A 50 -10.36 -8.32 2.89
CA LYS A 50 -10.92 -8.13 1.55
C LYS A 50 -9.95 -7.40 0.61
N GLY A 51 -9.35 -6.30 1.07
CA GLY A 51 -8.36 -5.56 0.28
C GLY A 51 -7.10 -6.37 -0.03
N GLY A 52 -6.64 -7.19 0.93
CA GLY A 52 -5.53 -8.11 0.73
C GLY A 52 -5.84 -9.22 -0.28
N GLN A 53 -7.07 -9.73 -0.31
CA GLN A 53 -7.51 -10.69 -1.33
C GLN A 53 -7.47 -10.08 -2.73
N SER A 54 -8.06 -8.90 -2.92
CA SER A 54 -8.06 -8.20 -4.22
C SER A 54 -6.66 -7.85 -4.73
N SER A 55 -5.68 -7.68 -3.83
CA SER A 55 -4.30 -7.38 -4.19
C SER A 55 -3.49 -8.63 -4.58
N ARG A 56 -3.91 -9.81 -4.15
CA ARG A 56 -3.28 -11.09 -4.52
C ARG A 56 -3.68 -11.53 -5.92
N ASP A 57 -4.92 -11.24 -6.32
CA ASP A 57 -5.43 -11.59 -7.65
C ASP A 57 -4.67 -10.88 -8.79
N GLY A 58 -4.08 -9.70 -8.53
CA GLY A 58 -3.23 -8.98 -9.49
C GLY A 58 -1.79 -9.51 -9.62
N GLN A 59 -1.32 -10.34 -8.68
CA GLN A 59 0.08 -10.85 -8.67
C GLN A 59 0.26 -12.14 -9.49
N ASN A 60 -0.82 -12.84 -9.84
CA ASN A 60 -0.77 -13.97 -10.78
C ASN A 60 -0.75 -13.56 -12.26
N ALA A 61 -0.93 -12.27 -12.58
CA ALA A 61 -0.90 -11.77 -13.96
C ALA A 61 0.52 -11.35 -14.44
N SER A 62 1.54 -11.40 -13.57
CA SER A 62 2.92 -10.97 -13.88
C SER A 62 3.99 -12.05 -13.69
N VAL A 63 3.63 -13.26 -13.28
CA VAL A 63 4.52 -14.43 -13.29
C VAL A 63 4.18 -15.29 -14.50
N GLY A 64 4.56 -14.81 -15.68
CA GLY A 64 4.21 -15.43 -16.95
C GLY A 64 4.91 -14.77 -18.13
N VAL A 65 6.25 -14.73 -18.10
CA VAL A 65 7.07 -14.62 -19.32
C VAL A 65 8.36 -15.42 -19.11
N ALA A 66 8.43 -16.52 -19.87
CA ALA A 66 9.57 -17.30 -20.37
C ALA A 66 10.87 -17.35 -19.56
#